data_AF-A0A8T5EWS1-F1
#
_entry.id   AF-A0A8T5EWS1-F1
#
_cell.length_a   1.000
_cell.length_b   1.000
_cell.length_c   1.000
_cell.angle_alpha   90.00
_cell.angle_beta   90.00
_cell.angle_gamma   90.00
#
_symmetry.space_group_name_H-M   'P 1'
#
loop_
_entity.id
_entity.type
_entity.pdbx_description
1 polymer ?
#
loop_
_entity_poly.entity_id
_entity_poly.type
_entity_poly.pdbx_seq_one_letter_code
_entity_poly.pdbx_strand_id
1 'polypeptide(L)' 'MVLQYKLKTARAWRDYPGKTKIECDVSKCDFRLLSKDRKKILVDKGDYESVMTRFRQIEFFKRRGK' A
#
# COMPACT_ATOMS: atom_id res chain seq x y z
N MET A 1 -6.06 6.27 -4.26
CA MET A 1 -5.66 4.85 -4.13
C MET A 1 -5.79 4.49 -2.66
N VAL A 2 -5.92 3.21 -2.33
CA VAL A 2 -6.02 2.75 -0.94
C VAL A 2 -4.83 1.85 -0.65
N LEU A 3 -4.01 2.24 0.32
CA LEU A 3 -2.90 1.43 0.80
C LEU A 3 -3.39 0.58 1.97
N GLN A 4 -3.05 -0.69 1.94
CA GLN A 4 -3.36 -1.62 3.00
C GLN A 4 -2.10 -2.33 3.46
N TYR A 5 -2.12 -2.77 4.72
CA TYR A 5 -1.04 -3.51 5.33
C TYR A 5 -1.60 -4.71 6.10
N LYS A 6 -0.73 -5.68 6.33
CA LYS A 6 -0.98 -6.77 7.27
C LYS A 6 0.35 -7.26 7.82
N LEU A 7 0.31 -7.88 8.99
CA LEU A 7 1.44 -8.70 9.42
C LEU A 7 1.62 -9.86 8.44
N LYS A 8 2.87 -10.27 8.19
CA LYS A 8 3.18 -11.44 7.35
C LYS A 8 2.50 -12.72 7.83
N THR A 9 2.29 -12.83 9.14
CA THR A 9 1.58 -13.93 9.80
C THR A 9 0.07 -13.77 9.80
N ALA A 10 -0.46 -12.57 9.52
CA ALA A 10 -1.89 -12.29 9.53
C ALA A 10 -2.54 -12.63 8.17
N ARG A 11 -3.79 -13.08 8.24
CA ARG A 11 -4.62 -13.35 7.06
C ARG A 11 -5.34 -12.10 6.56
N ALA A 12 -5.83 -11.26 7.46
CA ALA A 12 -6.64 -10.10 7.13
C ALA A 12 -5.78 -8.86 6.80
N TRP A 13 -6.24 -8.08 5.81
CA TRP A 13 -5.67 -6.78 5.46
C TRP A 13 -6.36 -5.67 6.24
N ARG A 14 -5.59 -4.68 6.67
CA ARG A 14 -6.06 -3.47 7.35
C ARG A 14 -5.69 -2.23 6.53
N ASP A 15 -6.50 -1.19 6.63
CA ASP A 15 -6.18 0.08 5.99
C ASP A 15 -4.95 0.71 6.64
N TYR A 16 -4.03 1.22 5.84
CA TYR A 16 -2.77 1.77 6.32
C TYR A 16 -3.00 3.11 7.03
N PRO A 17 -2.69 3.23 8.34
CA PRO A 17 -2.99 4.43 9.12
C PRO A 17 -1.91 5.52 9.04
N GLY A 18 -0.79 5.27 8.37
CA GLY A 18 0.41 6.11 8.41
C GLY A 18 1.59 5.39 9.09
N LYS A 19 2.84 5.71 8.69
CA LYS A 19 4.05 4.96 9.11
C LYS A 19 4.23 4.93 10.63
N THR A 20 3.90 6.03 11.28
CA THR A 20 4.03 6.23 12.73
C THR A 20 2.92 5.58 13.54
N LYS A 21 1.83 5.13 12.90
CA LYS A 21 0.66 4.54 13.55
C LYS A 21 0.54 3.03 13.31
N ILE A 22 1.53 2.43 12.67
CA ILE A 22 1.53 0.99 12.45
C ILE A 22 2.00 0.31 13.73
N GLU A 23 1.21 -0.63 14.23
CA GLU A 23 1.52 -1.41 15.43
C GLU A 23 2.66 -2.42 15.23
N CYS A 24 3.14 -2.58 13.99
CA CYS A 24 4.18 -3.51 13.60
C CYS A 24 5.40 -2.79 13.00
N ASP A 25 6.57 -3.42 13.14
CA ASP A 25 7.71 -3.10 12.29
C ASP A 25 7.32 -3.23 10.82
N VAL A 26 7.67 -2.21 10.04
CA VAL A 26 7.42 -2.17 8.59
C VAL A 26 8.01 -3.41 7.89
N SER A 27 9.13 -3.93 8.36
CA SER A 27 9.79 -5.13 7.82
C SER A 27 9.02 -6.45 8.08
N LYS A 28 8.17 -6.48 9.12
CA LYS A 28 7.33 -7.63 9.48
C LYS A 28 5.94 -7.58 8.83
N CYS A 29 5.67 -6.52 8.08
CA CYS A 29 4.39 -6.27 7.46
C CYS A 29 4.49 -6.36 5.94
N ASP A 30 3.47 -6.95 5.34
CA ASP A 30 3.24 -6.92 3.90
C ASP A 30 2.32 -5.74 3.58
N PHE A 31 2.55 -5.11 2.44
CA PHE A 31 1.79 -3.97 1.94
C PHE A 31 1.16 -4.32 0.60
N ARG A 32 -0.01 -3.74 0.33
CA ARG A 32 -0.68 -3.82 -0.97
C ARG A 32 -1.34 -2.52 -1.34
N LEU A 33 -1.50 -2.29 -2.63
CA LEU A 33 -2.11 -1.08 -3.16
C LEU A 33 -3.34 -1.40 -3.99
N LEU A 34 -4.43 -0.71 -3.67
CA LEU A 34 -5.71 -0.83 -4.35
C LEU A 34 -6.07 0.48 -5.06
N SER A 35 -6.93 0.40 -6.07
CA SER A 35 -7.62 1.55 -6.65
C SER A 35 -8.47 2.29 -5.61
N LYS A 36 -8.90 3.51 -5.93
CA LYS A 36 -9.70 4.35 -5.01
C LYS A 36 -11.01 3.68 -4.60
N ASP A 37 -11.61 2.90 -5.50
CA ASP A 37 -12.84 2.15 -5.31
C ASP A 37 -12.63 0.72 -4.77
N ARG A 38 -11.38 0.33 -4.46
CA ARG A 38 -10.98 -1.02 -3.99
C ARG A 38 -11.34 -2.17 -4.93
N LYS A 39 -11.73 -1.90 -6.18
CA LYS A 39 -12.09 -2.92 -7.18
C LYS A 39 -10.89 -3.53 -7.89
N LYS A 40 -9.79 -2.78 -8.03
CA LYS A 40 -8.58 -3.22 -8.72
C LYS A 40 -7.41 -3.26 -7.76
N ILE A 41 -6.67 -4.38 -7.81
CA ILE A 41 -5.38 -4.53 -7.15
C ILE A 41 -4.32 -3.94 -8.07
N LEU A 42 -3.66 -2.88 -7.60
CA LEU A 42 -2.57 -2.20 -8.33
C LEU A 42 -1.20 -2.79 -7.96
N VAL A 43 -1.07 -3.24 -6.72
CA VAL A 43 0.04 -4.04 -6.21
C VAL A 43 -0.55 -5.08 -5.27
N ASP A 44 -0.34 -6.36 -5.56
CA ASP A 44 -0.93 -7.47 -4.81
C ASP A 44 -0.29 -7.67 -3.43
N LYS A 45 1.04 -7.69 -3.40
CA LYS A 45 1.83 -7.87 -2.19
C LYS A 45 3.25 -7.37 -2.42
N GLY A 46 3.79 -6.59 -1.49
CA GLY A 46 5.17 -6.15 -1.51
C GLY A 46 5.62 -5.56 -0.18
N ASP A 47 6.92 -5.28 -0.06
CA ASP A 47 7.43 -4.47 1.03
C ASP A 47 7.00 -3.00 0.90
N TYR A 48 7.20 -2.24 1.97
CA TYR A 48 6.78 -0.85 2.03
C TYR A 48 7.41 0.02 0.93
N GLU A 49 8.71 -0.09 0.72
CA GLU A 49 9.45 0.76 -0.22
C GLU A 49 9.00 0.51 -1.67
N SER A 50 8.81 -0.75 -2.04
CA SER A 50 8.31 -1.16 -3.35
C SER A 50 6.91 -0.64 -3.60
N VAL A 51 6.00 -0.80 -2.63
CA VAL A 51 4.61 -0.32 -2.74
C VAL A 51 4.55 1.20 -2.76
N MET A 52 5.38 1.89 -1.96
CA MET A 52 5.46 3.35 -1.95
C MET A 52 6.02 3.91 -3.25
N THR A 53 7.03 3.26 -3.82
CA THR A 53 7.60 3.62 -5.12
C THR A 53 6.52 3.54 -6.19
N ARG A 54 5.76 2.44 -6.24
CA ARG A 54 4.66 2.29 -7.20
C ARG A 54 3.55 3.31 -6.99
N PHE A 55 3.19 3.59 -5.73
CA PHE A 55 2.23 4.62 -5.38
C PHE A 55 2.67 5.99 -5.92
N ARG A 56 3.92 6.40 -5.67
CA ARG A 56 4.47 7.68 -6.14
C ARG A 56 4.49 7.77 -7.67
N GLN A 57 4.88 6.70 -8.36
CA GLN A 57 4.84 6.64 -9.82
C GLN A 57 3.42 6.89 -10.35
N ILE A 58 2.42 6.19 -9.81
CA ILE A 58 1.03 6.34 -10.27
C ILE A 58 0.50 7.75 -9.98
N GLU A 59 0.78 8.31 -8.79
CA GLU A 59 0.40 9.69 -8.48
C GLU A 59 1.11 10.71 -9.39
N PHE A 60 2.38 10.48 -9.75
CA PHE A 60 3.12 11.33 -10.68
C PHE A 60 2.47 11.33 -12.07
N PHE A 61 2.13 10.15 -12.63
CA PHE A 61 1.47 10.06 -13.94
C PHE A 61 0.09 10.71 -13.95
N LYS A 62 -0.69 10.61 -12.87
CA LYS A 62 -1.98 11.32 -12.75
C LYS A 62 -1.85 12.84 -12.80
N ARG A 63 -0.74 13.38 -12.29
CA ARG A 63 -0.48 14.83 -12.28
C ARG A 63 -0.02 15.34 -13.64
N ARG A 64 0.69 14.52 -14.43
CA ARG A 64 1.18 14.90 -15.78
C ARG A 64 0.14 14.74 -16.89
N GLY A 65 -0.85 13.86 -16.71
CA GLY A 65 -1.94 13.68 -17.67
C GLY A 65 -3.12 14.64 -17.46
N LYS A 66 -2.92 15.74 -16.74
CA LYS A 66 -3.95 16.73 -16.39
C LYS A 66 -3.50 18.11 -16.82
#